data_AF-A0A9E7EL87-F1
#
_entry.id   AF-A0A9E7EL87-F1
#
_cell.length_a   1.000
_cell.length_b   1.000
_cell.length_c   1.000
_cell.angle_alpha   90.00
_cell.angle_beta   90.00
_cell.angle_gamma   90.00
#
_symmetry.space_group_name_H-M   'P 1'
#
loop_
_entity.id
_entity.type
_entity.pdbx_description
1 polymer ?
#
loop_
_entity_poly.entity_id
_entity_poly.type
_entity_poly.pdbx_seq_one_letter_code
_entity_poly.pdbx_strand_id
1 'polypeptide(L)'
;MFYFHGRKDRDFCLVSDAGIHINGHFIGKNNRKGRDFTWVQSIGVVFGRHRLFVGARKASRWHEFDDNIHIQLDGADVQIPSGEGAVWESRGAGLTIERVAAENNVAVEVTGLAEIRARVVPITAEESVKN
;
A
#
# COMPACT_ATOMS: atom_id res chain seq x y z
N MET A 1 8.37 -16.23 -14.70
CA MET A 1 7.36 -15.31 -14.15
C MET A 1 6.35 -16.14 -13.37
N PHE A 2 6.14 -15.84 -12.10
CA PHE A 2 5.20 -16.55 -11.22
C PHE A 2 4.04 -15.62 -10.87
N TYR A 3 2.80 -16.11 -10.95
CA TYR A 3 1.61 -15.35 -10.62
C TYR A 3 0.98 -15.93 -9.35
N PHE A 4 0.88 -15.11 -8.32
CA PHE A 4 0.29 -15.47 -7.06
C PHE A 4 -0.99 -14.68 -6.82
N HIS A 5 -2.12 -15.38 -6.70
CA HIS A 5 -3.43 -14.77 -6.52
C HIS A 5 -3.97 -14.83 -5.09
N GLY A 6 -3.27 -15.54 -4.19
CA GLY A 6 -3.68 -15.72 -2.80
C GLY A 6 -5.15 -16.13 -2.64
N ARG A 7 -5.63 -16.02 -1.41
CA ARG A 7 -7.04 -16.16 -1.07
C ARG A 7 -7.56 -14.77 -0.70
N LYS A 8 -8.80 -14.46 -1.10
CA LYS A 8 -9.48 -13.23 -0.68
C LYS A 8 -9.58 -13.17 0.86
N ASP A 9 -9.44 -11.96 1.38
CA ASP A 9 -9.49 -11.61 2.80
C ASP A 9 -8.46 -12.38 3.63
N ARG A 10 -7.23 -12.46 3.13
CA ARG A 10 -6.09 -13.12 3.80
C ARG A 10 -4.81 -12.32 3.63
N ASP A 11 -3.92 -12.50 4.60
CA ASP A 11 -2.59 -11.90 4.61
C ASP A 11 -1.56 -12.89 4.05
N PHE A 12 -0.63 -12.37 3.27
CA PHE A 12 0.45 -13.14 2.67
C PHE A 12 1.78 -12.43 2.81
N CYS A 13 2.83 -13.20 3.12
CA CYS A 13 4.21 -12.72 3.02
C CYS A 13 4.58 -12.55 1.55
N LEU A 14 4.93 -11.31 1.18
CA LEU A 14 5.37 -10.92 -0.16
C LEU A 14 6.89 -10.89 -0.25
N VAL A 15 7.55 -10.41 0.81
CA VAL A 15 9.01 -10.33 0.93
C VAL A 15 9.39 -10.70 2.36
N SER A 16 10.38 -11.58 2.51
CA SER A 16 11.00 -11.90 3.79
C SER A 16 12.50 -11.98 3.62
N ASP A 17 13.21 -11.03 4.22
CA ASP A 17 14.67 -10.94 4.29
C ASP A 17 15.08 -10.64 5.75
N ALA A 18 16.37 -10.73 6.08
CA ALA A 18 16.88 -10.43 7.42
C ALA A 18 16.63 -8.97 7.84
N GLY A 19 16.60 -8.02 6.89
CA GLY A 19 16.40 -6.60 7.17
C GLY A 19 14.97 -6.09 7.03
N ILE A 20 14.11 -6.81 6.30
CA ILE A 20 12.76 -6.34 5.93
C ILE A 20 11.78 -7.49 5.74
N HIS A 21 10.55 -7.30 6.20
CA HIS A 21 9.43 -8.21 5.96
C HIS A 21 8.22 -7.42 5.47
N ILE A 22 7.66 -7.79 4.32
CA ILE A 22 6.48 -7.16 3.72
C ILE A 22 5.36 -8.18 3.63
N ASN A 23 4.23 -7.87 4.28
CA ASN A 23 2.99 -8.62 4.17
C ASN A 23 1.94 -7.80 3.42
N GLY A 24 1.09 -8.46 2.62
CA GLY A 24 -0.04 -7.83 1.94
C GLY A 24 -1.37 -8.46 2.35
N HIS A 25 -2.37 -7.62 2.63
CA HIS A 25 -3.76 -8.04 2.85
C HIS A 25 -4.52 -8.05 1.52
N PHE A 26 -4.84 -9.23 1.03
CA PHE A 26 -5.49 -9.40 -0.27
C PHE A 26 -6.99 -9.38 -0.12
N ILE A 27 -7.68 -8.64 -0.99
CA ILE A 27 -9.14 -8.45 -0.94
C ILE A 27 -9.86 -9.00 -2.17
N GLY A 28 -9.18 -9.61 -3.12
CA GLY A 28 -9.82 -10.27 -4.26
C GLY A 28 -8.97 -10.19 -5.51
N LYS A 29 -9.57 -10.49 -6.66
CA LYS A 29 -8.94 -10.35 -7.97
C LYS A 29 -9.85 -9.66 -8.96
N ASN A 30 -9.27 -8.96 -9.93
CA ASN A 30 -10.00 -8.41 -11.05
C ASN A 30 -10.45 -9.56 -11.97
N ASN A 31 -11.77 -9.70 -12.17
CA ASN A 31 -12.34 -10.74 -13.05
C ASN A 31 -12.76 -10.22 -14.44
N ARG A 32 -12.54 -8.93 -14.73
CA ARG A 32 -13.26 -8.24 -15.81
C ARG A 32 -12.40 -7.78 -16.99
N LYS A 33 -11.06 -7.88 -16.95
CA LYS A 33 -10.21 -7.36 -18.04
C LYS A 33 -8.87 -8.11 -18.24
N GLY A 34 -8.88 -9.26 -18.92
CA GLY A 34 -7.74 -9.84 -19.68
C GLY A 34 -6.43 -10.19 -18.95
N ARG A 35 -6.18 -9.66 -17.75
CA ARG A 35 -5.10 -10.00 -16.83
C ARG A 35 -5.68 -10.08 -15.42
N ASP A 36 -5.44 -11.20 -14.75
CA ASP A 36 -5.84 -11.41 -13.36
C ASP A 36 -4.86 -10.65 -12.46
N PHE A 37 -5.29 -9.51 -11.92
CA PHE A 37 -4.53 -8.82 -10.86
C PHE A 37 -5.16 -9.13 -9.51
N THR A 38 -4.32 -9.27 -8.49
CA THR A 38 -4.75 -9.39 -7.10
C THR A 38 -4.92 -8.00 -6.50
N TRP A 39 -6.10 -7.71 -5.99
CA TRP A 39 -6.36 -6.49 -5.23
C TRP A 39 -5.78 -6.61 -3.83
N VAL A 40 -4.96 -5.62 -3.46
CA VAL A 40 -4.34 -5.50 -2.14
C VAL A 40 -4.96 -4.29 -1.44
N GLN A 41 -5.51 -4.48 -0.24
CA GLN A 41 -6.07 -3.38 0.56
C GLN A 41 -4.97 -2.60 1.26
N SER A 42 -3.98 -3.32 1.77
CA SER A 42 -2.91 -2.76 2.58
C SER A 42 -1.68 -3.65 2.54
N ILE A 43 -0.54 -3.04 2.80
CA ILE A 43 0.71 -3.72 3.12
C ILE A 43 1.16 -3.32 4.53
N GLY A 44 1.78 -4.27 5.22
CA GLY A 44 2.53 -4.04 6.44
C GLY A 44 4.00 -4.32 6.17
N VAL A 45 4.87 -3.39 6.56
CA VAL A 45 6.32 -3.47 6.38
C VAL A 45 6.97 -3.43 7.75
N VAL A 46 7.75 -4.44 8.09
CA VAL A 46 8.57 -4.48 9.29
C VAL A 46 10.03 -4.32 8.87
N PHE A 47 10.73 -3.35 9.45
CA PHE A 47 12.15 -3.08 9.19
C PHE A 47 12.82 -2.56 10.46
N GLY A 48 13.94 -3.18 10.85
CA GLY A 48 14.56 -2.90 12.14
C GLY A 48 13.58 -3.06 13.31
N ARG A 49 13.29 -1.97 14.03
CA ARG A 49 12.30 -1.92 15.12
C ARG A 49 10.97 -1.29 14.73
N HIS A 50 10.86 -0.86 13.47
CA HIS A 50 9.75 -0.05 12.98
C HIS A 50 8.73 -0.91 12.22
N ARG A 51 7.49 -0.46 12.27
CA ARG A 51 6.36 -1.03 11.54
C ARG A 51 5.67 0.06 10.75
N LEU A 52 5.67 -0.06 9.43
CA LEU A 52 4.93 0.81 8.53
C LEU A 52 3.68 0.09 8.03
N PHE A 53 2.55 0.76 8.11
CA PHE A 53 1.32 0.38 7.45
C PHE A 53 1.07 1.33 6.28
N VAL A 54 0.72 0.80 5.12
CA VAL A 54 0.24 1.56 3.96
C VAL A 54 -1.01 0.87 3.45
N GLY A 55 -2.14 1.57 3.40
CA GLY A 55 -3.40 0.98 2.96
C GLY A 55 -4.36 1.97 2.36
N ALA A 56 -5.44 1.45 1.78
CA ALA A 56 -6.55 2.23 1.27
C ALA A 56 -7.66 2.31 2.33
N ARG A 57 -8.26 3.50 2.50
CA ARG A 57 -9.49 3.69 3.28
C ARG A 57 -10.67 3.12 2.51
N LYS A 58 -11.63 2.54 3.24
CA LYS A 58 -12.93 2.19 2.66
C LYS A 58 -13.77 3.45 2.54
N ALA A 59 -14.27 3.72 1.34
CA ALA A 59 -15.15 4.84 1.06
C ALA A 59 -16.50 4.31 0.54
N SER A 60 -17.61 4.92 0.98
CA SER A 60 -18.95 4.58 0.47
C SER A 60 -19.19 5.13 -0.94
N ARG A 61 -18.50 6.23 -1.28
CA ARG A 61 -18.44 6.85 -2.59
C ARG A 61 -17.01 7.31 -2.84
N TRP A 62 -16.55 7.21 -4.09
CA TRP A 62 -15.25 7.70 -4.49
C TRP A 62 -15.40 9.09 -5.13
N HIS A 63 -14.63 10.05 -4.65
CA HIS A 63 -14.44 11.35 -5.31
C HIS A 63 -12.98 11.46 -5.78
N GLU A 64 -12.76 12.02 -6.96
CA GLU A 64 -11.43 12.03 -7.61
C GLU A 64 -10.36 12.76 -6.78
N PHE A 65 -10.78 13.71 -5.94
CA PHE A 65 -9.90 14.54 -5.10
C PHE A 65 -9.80 14.05 -3.65
N ASP A 66 -10.47 12.95 -3.29
CA ASP A 66 -10.35 12.40 -1.93
C ASP A 66 -9.06 11.60 -1.82
N ASP A 67 -8.21 11.97 -0.86
CA ASP A 67 -7.03 11.18 -0.51
C ASP A 67 -7.43 10.01 0.39
N ASN A 68 -7.52 8.83 -0.22
CA ASN A 68 -7.93 7.59 0.42
C ASN A 68 -6.73 6.76 0.88
N ILE A 69 -5.49 7.24 0.72
CA ILE A 69 -4.34 6.56 1.31
C ILE A 69 -4.29 6.77 2.82
N HIS A 70 -3.95 5.72 3.55
CA HIS A 70 -3.74 5.76 4.99
C HIS A 70 -2.39 5.14 5.30
N ILE A 71 -1.54 5.91 5.96
CA ILE A 71 -0.19 5.50 6.33
C ILE A 71 -0.01 5.67 7.83
N GLN A 72 0.62 4.68 8.46
CA GLN A 72 1.00 4.75 9.86
C GLN A 72 2.44 4.27 10.06
N LEU A 73 3.22 4.98 10.87
CA LEU A 73 4.52 4.53 11.35
C LEU A 73 4.39 4.23 12.85
N ASP A 74 4.71 2.99 13.24
CA ASP A 74 4.62 2.50 14.61
C ASP A 74 3.24 2.70 15.27
N GLY A 75 2.19 2.67 14.44
CA GLY A 75 0.79 2.87 14.85
C GLY A 75 0.36 4.34 14.93
N ALA A 76 1.26 5.30 14.70
CA ALA A 76 0.92 6.72 14.61
C ALA A 76 0.65 7.11 13.15
N ASP A 77 -0.41 7.89 12.92
CA ASP A 77 -0.76 8.36 11.58
C ASP A 77 0.32 9.28 10.99
N VAL A 78 0.69 9.01 9.74
CA VAL A 78 1.59 9.86 8.97
C VAL A 78 0.77 10.80 8.10
N GLN A 79 0.92 12.09 8.33
CA GLN A 79 0.31 13.15 7.53
C GLN A 79 1.32 13.66 6.52
N ILE A 80 1.26 13.14 5.29
CA ILE A 80 2.08 13.66 4.20
C ILE A 80 1.46 14.98 3.73
N PRO A 81 2.26 16.05 3.57
CA PRO A 81 1.75 17.30 3.02
C PRO A 81 1.06 17.07 1.66
N SER A 82 0.04 17.88 1.35
CA SER A 82 -0.68 17.78 0.08
C SER A 82 0.17 18.26 -1.11
N GLY A 83 -0.10 17.72 -2.29
CA GLY A 83 0.53 18.13 -3.55
C GLY A 83 1.55 17.12 -4.08
N GLU A 84 1.65 17.03 -5.41
CA GLU A 84 2.65 16.20 -6.08
C GLU A 84 4.07 16.65 -5.71
N GLY A 85 4.95 15.68 -5.46
CA GLY A 85 6.32 15.90 -4.98
C GLY A 85 6.42 16.28 -3.51
N ALA A 86 5.31 16.35 -2.76
CA ALA A 86 5.36 16.58 -1.32
C ALA A 86 6.01 15.38 -0.61
N VAL A 87 6.90 15.69 0.33
CA VAL A 87 7.69 14.69 1.05
C VAL A 87 7.41 14.74 2.55
N TRP A 88 7.32 13.56 3.15
CA TRP A 88 7.39 13.35 4.59
C TRP A 88 8.58 12.44 4.91
N GLU A 89 9.34 12.75 5.97
CA GLU A 89 10.53 11.99 6.35
C GLU A 89 10.57 11.70 7.84
N SER A 90 11.10 10.52 8.18
CA SER A 90 11.52 10.16 9.53
C SER A 90 12.96 9.66 9.51
N ARG A 91 13.91 10.56 9.84
CA ARG A 91 15.34 10.22 9.94
C ARG A 91 15.61 9.12 10.96
N GLY A 92 14.87 9.09 12.07
CA GLY A 92 15.01 8.08 13.10
C GLY A 92 14.62 6.67 12.63
N ALA A 93 13.67 6.58 11.69
CA ALA A 93 13.27 5.32 11.08
C ALA A 93 14.03 5.02 9.78
N GLY A 94 14.72 6.00 9.17
CA GLY A 94 15.28 5.84 7.83
C GLY A 94 14.19 5.71 6.77
N LEU A 95 13.09 6.46 6.91
CA LEU A 95 11.91 6.36 6.07
C LEU A 95 11.63 7.69 5.37
N THR A 96 11.45 7.64 4.05
CA THR A 96 10.98 8.78 3.24
C THR A 96 9.71 8.37 2.50
N ILE A 97 8.73 9.27 2.47
CA ILE A 97 7.47 9.07 1.75
C ILE A 97 7.21 10.28 0.88
N GLU A 98 7.08 10.06 -0.42
CA GLU A 98 6.83 11.09 -1.42
C GLU A 98 5.48 10.87 -2.08
N ARG A 99 4.74 11.95 -2.29
CA ARG A 99 3.56 11.96 -3.17
C ARG A 99 3.99 11.95 -4.63
N VAL A 100 3.68 10.87 -5.32
CA VAL A 100 3.93 10.72 -6.76
C VAL A 100 2.84 11.41 -7.58
N ALA A 101 1.67 11.65 -6.98
CA ALA A 101 0.59 12.48 -7.53
C ALA A 101 -0.10 13.24 -6.40
N ALA A 102 -0.96 14.20 -6.74
CA ALA A 102 -1.68 15.01 -5.75
C ALA A 102 -2.42 14.15 -4.69
N GLU A 103 -3.10 13.08 -5.11
CA GLU A 103 -3.80 12.14 -4.23
C GLU A 103 -3.45 10.67 -4.52
N ASN A 104 -3.62 9.80 -3.51
CA ASN A 104 -3.68 8.35 -3.67
C ASN A 104 -2.46 7.64 -4.29
N ASN A 105 -1.33 8.32 -4.49
CA ASN A 105 -0.14 7.74 -5.11
C ASN A 105 1.12 8.17 -4.38
N VAL A 106 1.82 7.19 -3.80
CA VAL A 106 3.03 7.43 -3.01
C VAL A 106 4.17 6.50 -3.41
N ALA A 107 5.38 7.00 -3.26
CA ALA A 107 6.60 6.22 -3.20
C ALA A 107 7.12 6.25 -1.76
N VAL A 108 7.42 5.07 -1.23
CA VAL A 108 7.98 4.88 0.11
C VAL A 108 9.37 4.31 -0.05
N GLU A 109 10.37 5.00 0.49
CA GLU A 109 11.74 4.54 0.54
C GLU A 109 12.11 4.18 1.98
N VAL A 110 12.41 2.90 2.21
CA VAL A 110 13.09 2.43 3.41
C VAL A 110 14.57 2.42 3.09
N THR A 111 15.32 3.35 3.66
CA THR A 111 16.69 3.71 3.26
C THR A 111 17.58 2.48 3.13
N GLY A 112 18.02 2.20 1.90
CA GLY A 112 18.96 1.11 1.60
C GLY A 112 18.36 -0.30 1.68
N LEU A 113 17.05 -0.44 1.87
CA LEU A 113 16.36 -1.72 1.97
C LEU A 113 15.34 -1.93 0.84
N ALA A 114 14.45 -0.97 0.60
CA ALA A 114 13.39 -1.13 -0.39
C ALA A 114 12.74 0.19 -0.80
N GLU A 115 12.39 0.26 -2.09
CA GLU A 115 11.44 1.23 -2.62
C GLU A 115 10.07 0.56 -2.86
N ILE A 116 8.99 1.12 -2.33
CA ILE A 116 7.63 0.63 -2.47
C ILE A 116 6.76 1.72 -3.10
N ARG A 117 6.23 1.46 -4.30
CA ARG A 117 5.25 2.34 -4.95
C ARG A 117 3.84 1.81 -4.72
N ALA A 118 2.98 2.61 -4.11
CA ALA A 118 1.60 2.26 -3.79
C ALA A 118 0.63 3.27 -4.38
N ARG A 119 -0.34 2.76 -5.16
CA ARG A 119 -1.43 3.56 -5.70
C ARG A 119 -2.76 2.99 -5.25
N VAL A 120 -3.57 3.84 -4.60
CA VAL A 120 -4.96 3.53 -4.27
C VAL A 120 -5.83 3.85 -5.48
N VAL A 121 -6.70 2.91 -5.83
CA VAL A 121 -7.69 3.06 -6.89
C VAL A 121 -9.05 2.60 -6.37
N PRO A 122 -10.16 3.18 -6.84
CA PRO A 122 -11.48 2.68 -6.48
C PRO A 122 -11.67 1.29 -7.05
N ILE A 123 -12.20 0.38 -6.22
CA ILE A 123 -12.68 -0.93 -6.66
C ILE A 123 -14.05 -1.18 -6.06
N THR A 124 -14.91 -1.81 -6.85
CA THR A 124 -16.25 -2.23 -6.43
C THR A 124 -16.25 -3.68 -5.94
N ALA A 125 -17.35 -4.12 -5.32
CA ALA A 125 -17.51 -5.51 -4.90
C ALA A 125 -17.52 -6.47 -6.11
N GLU A 126 -18.09 -6.01 -7.23
CA GLU A 126 -18.19 -6.73 -8.50
C GLU A 126 -16.82 -6.93 -9.16
N GLU A 127 -15.90 -5.98 -8.96
CA GLU A 127 -14.51 -6.06 -9.45
C GLU A 127 -13.60 -6.89 -8.54
N SER A 128 -14.12 -7.36 -7.40
CA SER A 128 -13.39 -8.04 -6.34
C SER A 128 -14.02 -9.39 -6.00
N VAL A 129 -14.09 -10.27 -7.00
CA VAL A 129 -14.79 -11.55 -6.89
C VAL A 129 -13.93 -12.60 -6.17
N LYS A 130 -14.59 -13.51 -5.45
CA LYS A 130 -13.97 -14.62 -4.72
C LYS A 130 -13.30 -15.62 -5.67
N ASN A 131 -12.17 -16.18 -5.22
CA ASN A 131 -11.81 -17.56 -5.53
C ASN A 131 -12.48 -18.47 -4.51
#